data_AF-A0A2R2J1L9-F1
#
_entry.id   AF-A0A2R2J1L9-F1
#
_cell.length_a   1.000
_cell.length_b   1.000
_cell.length_c   1.000
_cell.angle_alpha   90.00
_cell.angle_beta   90.00
_cell.angle_gamma   90.00
#
_symmetry.space_group_name_H-M   'P 1'
#
loop_
_entity.id
_entity.type
_entity.pdbx_description
1 polymer ?
#
loop_
_entity_poly.entity_id
_entity_poly.type
_entity_poly.pdbx_seq_one_letter_code
_entity_poly.pdbx_strand_id
1 'polypeptide(L)'
;MTAAAPADGFSFAVGGNPAAQGQAAPPPETPAERQRKQQLRKLGYQIEARYYQMSLAQLRELAKQGNVQALTHLAERYLFQLDGHPGEPGYEAGFRYRDEAREALQQAYALGNMHAAAMISESYLLEKQPLEAAAWNQVARRSGDALSADWFLKTKDYQALTDQQKAGAAQRADQLMQSLARRKPA
;
A
#
# COMPACT_ATOMS: atom_id res chain seq x y z
N MET A 1 -8.62 47.96 -20.27
CA MET A 1 -9.73 47.57 -19.36
C MET A 1 -10.65 46.67 -20.16
N THR A 2 -10.40 45.36 -20.09
CA THR A 2 -11.20 44.32 -19.41
C THR A 2 -12.23 43.66 -20.33
N ALA A 3 -12.16 42.34 -20.39
CA ALA A 3 -12.92 41.43 -21.25
C ALA A 3 -14.32 41.13 -20.71
N ALA A 4 -15.20 40.62 -21.58
CA ALA A 4 -16.25 39.67 -21.23
C ALA A 4 -16.59 38.78 -22.43
N ALA A 5 -16.63 37.46 -22.17
CA ALA A 5 -16.90 36.38 -23.11
C ALA A 5 -18.42 36.19 -23.37
N PRO A 6 -18.82 35.57 -24.50
CA PRO A 6 -20.16 35.01 -24.63
C PRO A 6 -20.23 33.61 -24.01
N ALA A 7 -21.36 33.35 -23.36
CA ALA A 7 -21.78 32.05 -22.87
C ALA A 7 -22.68 31.39 -23.91
N ASP A 8 -22.26 30.23 -24.40
CA ASP A 8 -23.06 29.21 -25.09
C ASP A 8 -22.54 27.88 -24.52
N GLY A 9 -23.27 27.03 -23.79
CA GLY A 9 -24.68 26.68 -23.88
C GLY A 9 -24.76 25.28 -24.46
N PHE A 10 -24.70 24.21 -23.65
CA PHE A 10 -25.20 22.88 -24.05
C PHE A 10 -25.66 22.06 -22.84
N SER A 11 -26.87 21.51 -22.96
CA SER A 11 -27.49 20.56 -22.03
C SER A 11 -27.68 19.20 -22.68
N PHE A 12 -27.87 18.21 -21.78
CA PHE A 12 -28.58 16.93 -21.84
C PHE A 12 -28.02 15.71 -22.61
N ALA A 13 -28.17 14.56 -21.93
CA ALA A 13 -27.73 13.21 -22.27
C ALA A 13 -28.65 12.49 -23.27
N VAL A 14 -28.09 11.55 -24.05
CA VAL A 14 -28.73 10.30 -24.56
C VAL A 14 -27.61 9.30 -24.90
N GLY A 15 -27.84 8.02 -24.58
CA GLY A 15 -26.86 6.94 -24.70
C GLY A 15 -26.56 6.42 -26.12
N GLY A 16 -25.57 5.53 -26.17
CA GLY A 16 -25.16 4.77 -27.34
C GLY A 16 -23.70 4.35 -27.28
N ASN A 17 -23.41 3.13 -26.83
CA ASN A 17 -22.19 2.40 -27.22
C ASN A 17 -22.59 1.49 -28.41
N PRO A 18 -21.71 1.07 -29.35
CA PRO A 18 -20.25 1.08 -29.26
C PRO A 18 -19.54 1.49 -30.57
N ALA A 19 -18.45 2.24 -30.47
CA ALA A 19 -17.41 2.22 -31.48
C ALA A 19 -16.09 2.00 -30.75
N ALA A 20 -15.57 0.78 -30.90
CA ALA A 20 -14.21 0.42 -30.56
C ALA A 20 -13.25 1.36 -31.30
N GLN A 21 -12.92 2.50 -30.68
CA GLN A 21 -11.76 3.28 -31.06
C GLN A 21 -10.56 2.44 -30.71
N GLY A 22 -9.88 1.97 -31.77
CA GLY A 22 -8.75 1.08 -31.70
C GLY A 22 -7.82 1.48 -30.56
N GLN A 23 -7.68 0.57 -29.60
CA GLN A 23 -6.60 0.63 -28.63
C GLN A 23 -5.32 0.54 -29.46
N ALA A 24 -4.72 1.69 -29.76
CA ALA A 24 -3.37 1.74 -30.27
C ALA A 24 -2.53 0.85 -29.34
N ALA A 25 -1.80 -0.10 -29.92
CA ALA A 25 -0.95 -1.00 -29.14
C ALA A 25 -0.12 -0.13 -28.19
N PRO A 26 -0.06 -0.48 -26.89
CA PRO A 26 0.69 0.32 -25.94
C PRO A 26 2.12 0.51 -26.48
N PRO A 27 2.66 1.73 -26.42
CA PRO A 27 3.99 2.00 -26.95
C PRO A 27 4.99 1.00 -26.37
N PRO A 28 5.98 0.56 -27.15
CA PRO A 28 6.95 -0.43 -26.70
C PRO A 28 7.67 0.09 -25.45
N GLU A 29 7.77 -0.77 -24.44
CA GLU A 29 8.36 -0.42 -23.16
C GLU A 29 9.83 0.00 -23.31
N THR A 30 10.14 1.19 -22.80
CA THR A 30 11.49 1.73 -22.76
C THR A 30 12.38 0.96 -21.78
N PRO A 31 13.72 0.96 -21.96
CA PRO A 31 14.63 0.32 -21.00
C PRO A 31 14.46 0.82 -19.56
N ALA A 32 14.21 2.12 -19.37
CA ALA A 32 14.00 2.74 -18.07
C ALA A 32 12.71 2.23 -17.38
N GLU A 33 11.62 2.10 -18.12
CA GLU A 33 10.36 1.55 -17.60
C GLU A 33 10.51 0.09 -17.18
N ARG A 34 11.22 -0.70 -17.99
CA ARG A 34 11.50 -2.11 -17.67
C ARG A 34 12.31 -2.25 -16.39
N GLN A 35 13.37 -1.45 -16.23
CA GLN A 35 14.19 -1.43 -15.02
C GLN A 35 13.37 -1.02 -13.79
N ARG A 36 12.50 -0.01 -13.93
CA ARG A 36 11.58 0.39 -12.86
C ARG A 36 10.63 -0.74 -12.47
N LYS A 37 9.99 -1.41 -13.42
CA LYS A 37 9.10 -2.54 -13.13
C LYS A 37 9.84 -3.70 -12.45
N GLN A 38 11.06 -4.00 -12.89
CA GLN A 38 11.89 -5.01 -12.23
C GLN A 38 12.20 -4.62 -10.77
N GLN A 39 12.51 -3.35 -10.51
CA GLN A 39 12.74 -2.87 -9.15
C GLN A 39 11.49 -3.00 -8.28
N LEU A 40 10.33 -2.58 -8.77
CA LEU A 40 9.06 -2.70 -8.03
C LEU A 40 8.70 -4.16 -7.74
N ARG A 41 8.94 -5.07 -8.69
CA ARG A 41 8.78 -6.52 -8.47
C ARG A 41 9.68 -7.04 -7.37
N LYS A 42 10.96 -6.65 -7.36
CA LYS A 42 11.92 -7.04 -6.31
C LYS A 42 11.49 -6.55 -4.92
N LEU A 43 10.88 -5.38 -4.85
CA LEU A 43 10.39 -4.80 -3.60
C LEU A 43 9.09 -5.46 -3.09
N GLY A 44 8.34 -6.15 -3.95
CA GLY A 44 7.08 -6.82 -3.59
C GLY A 44 5.81 -6.01 -3.86
N TYR A 45 5.89 -4.96 -4.70
CA TYR A 45 4.73 -4.14 -5.10
C TYR A 45 3.69 -4.92 -5.92
N GLN A 46 4.12 -5.97 -6.61
CA GLN A 46 3.23 -6.69 -7.51
C GLN A 46 2.63 -7.89 -6.81
N ILE A 47 1.31 -7.90 -6.68
CA ILE A 47 0.53 -9.08 -6.34
C ILE A 47 0.05 -9.74 -7.64
N GLU A 48 0.25 -11.05 -7.77
CA GLU A 48 -0.23 -11.79 -8.92
C GLU A 48 -1.77 -11.83 -8.98
N ALA A 49 -2.33 -11.70 -10.18
CA ALA A 49 -3.77 -11.62 -10.41
C ALA A 49 -4.58 -12.76 -9.74
N ARG A 50 -4.00 -13.97 -9.64
CA ARG A 50 -4.67 -15.12 -9.02
C ARG A 50 -5.06 -14.89 -7.55
N TYR A 51 -4.32 -14.08 -6.79
CA TYR A 51 -4.63 -13.83 -5.38
C TYR A 51 -5.89 -12.98 -5.21
N TYR A 52 -6.18 -12.08 -6.16
CA TYR A 52 -7.41 -11.27 -6.17
C TYR A 52 -8.67 -12.10 -6.44
N GLN A 53 -8.53 -13.31 -6.97
CA GLN A 53 -9.63 -14.23 -7.23
C GLN A 53 -9.88 -15.20 -6.06
N MET A 54 -9.00 -15.22 -5.06
CA MET A 54 -9.11 -16.13 -3.92
C MET A 54 -10.12 -15.63 -2.89
N SER A 55 -10.85 -16.58 -2.30
CA SER A 55 -11.66 -16.33 -1.12
C SER A 55 -10.80 -15.93 0.09
N LEU A 56 -11.41 -15.25 1.07
CA LEU A 56 -10.71 -14.86 2.29
C LEU A 56 -10.14 -16.08 3.04
N ALA A 57 -10.87 -17.21 3.04
CA ALA A 57 -10.42 -18.46 3.65
C ALA A 57 -9.15 -19.03 2.96
N GLN A 58 -9.11 -19.02 1.62
CA GLN A 58 -7.93 -19.46 0.87
C GLN A 58 -6.72 -18.57 1.12
N LEU A 59 -6.92 -17.25 1.16
CA LEU A 59 -5.86 -16.29 1.48
C LEU A 59 -5.30 -16.52 2.89
N ARG A 60 -6.17 -16.72 3.88
CA ARG A 60 -5.76 -17.05 5.25
C ARG A 60 -4.96 -18.33 5.33
N GLU A 61 -5.38 -19.38 4.60
CA GLU A 61 -4.68 -20.66 4.62
C GLU A 61 -3.28 -20.56 3.99
N LEU A 62 -3.16 -19.92 2.83
CA LEU A 62 -1.86 -19.68 2.20
C LEU A 62 -0.97 -18.75 3.04
N ALA A 63 -1.57 -17.74 3.70
CA ALA A 63 -0.84 -16.84 4.59
C ALA A 63 -0.22 -17.58 5.79
N LYS A 64 -0.95 -18.53 6.40
CA LYS A 64 -0.41 -19.41 7.46
C LYS A 64 0.79 -20.24 6.99
N GLN A 65 0.82 -20.60 5.71
CA GLN A 65 1.92 -21.35 5.09
C GLN A 65 3.11 -20.44 4.71
N GLY A 66 3.07 -19.15 5.05
CA GLY A 66 4.13 -18.21 4.73
C GLY A 66 4.13 -17.76 3.26
N ASN A 67 3.02 -17.91 2.54
CA ASN A 67 2.94 -17.38 1.18
C ASN A 67 2.93 -15.84 1.23
N VAL A 68 4.03 -15.23 0.78
CA VAL A 68 4.25 -13.77 0.84
C VAL A 68 3.15 -12.99 0.12
N GLN A 69 2.73 -13.44 -1.05
CA GLN A 69 1.72 -12.76 -1.86
C GLN A 69 0.34 -12.87 -1.21
N ALA A 70 0.01 -14.02 -0.62
CA ALA A 70 -1.21 -14.20 0.15
C ALA A 70 -1.21 -13.34 1.43
N LEU A 71 -0.08 -13.25 2.14
CA LEU A 71 0.09 -12.38 3.31
C LEU A 71 -0.14 -10.91 2.94
N THR A 72 0.50 -10.43 1.87
CA THR A 72 0.35 -9.05 1.41
C THR A 72 -1.08 -8.77 0.97
N HIS A 73 -1.69 -9.63 0.16
CA HIS A 73 -3.05 -9.40 -0.31
C HIS A 73 -4.10 -9.55 0.82
N LEU A 74 -3.89 -10.46 1.76
CA LEU A 74 -4.74 -10.60 2.94
C LEU A 74 -4.77 -9.30 3.76
N ALA A 75 -3.60 -8.68 3.95
CA ALA A 75 -3.50 -7.40 4.64
C ALA A 75 -4.21 -6.27 3.88
N GLU A 76 -4.10 -6.21 2.54
CA GLU A 76 -4.86 -5.24 1.73
C GLU A 76 -6.36 -5.39 1.95
N ARG A 77 -6.87 -6.64 1.90
CA ARG A 77 -8.29 -6.91 2.11
C ARG A 77 -8.73 -6.51 3.52
N TYR A 78 -7.92 -6.81 4.53
CA TYR A 78 -8.21 -6.36 5.89
C TYR A 78 -8.26 -4.84 6.02
N LEU A 79 -7.28 -4.11 5.47
CA LEU A 79 -7.19 -2.65 5.61
C LEU A 79 -8.23 -1.89 4.79
N PHE A 80 -8.47 -2.31 3.55
CA PHE A 80 -9.19 -1.48 2.57
C PHE A 80 -10.55 -2.03 2.19
N GLN A 81 -10.78 -3.33 2.36
CA GLN A 81 -12.07 -3.94 2.05
C GLN A 81 -12.90 -4.20 3.31
N LEU A 82 -12.30 -4.68 4.41
CA LEU A 82 -13.07 -5.22 5.54
C LEU A 82 -13.11 -4.27 6.75
N ASP A 83 -12.02 -3.57 7.08
CA ASP A 83 -12.00 -2.64 8.21
C ASP A 83 -13.07 -1.54 8.06
N GLY A 84 -14.02 -1.47 8.99
CA GLY A 84 -15.12 -0.49 8.95
C GLY A 84 -16.24 -0.77 7.94
N HIS A 85 -16.25 -1.93 7.27
CA HIS A 85 -17.21 -2.25 6.21
C HIS A 85 -18.07 -3.48 6.55
N PRO A 86 -19.08 -3.35 7.44
CA PRO A 86 -19.89 -4.48 7.90
C PRO A 86 -20.75 -5.17 6.82
N GLY A 87 -20.94 -4.53 5.66
CA GLY A 87 -21.66 -5.10 4.53
C GLY A 87 -20.83 -5.99 3.61
N GLU A 88 -19.50 -6.03 3.80
CA GLU A 88 -18.61 -6.77 2.90
C GLU A 88 -18.59 -8.27 3.21
N PRO A 89 -18.59 -9.15 2.18
CA PRO A 89 -18.49 -10.58 2.38
C PRO A 89 -17.19 -10.98 3.11
N GLY A 90 -17.35 -11.65 4.25
CA GLY A 90 -16.22 -12.03 5.12
C GLY A 90 -15.91 -11.03 6.23
N TYR A 91 -16.75 -10.00 6.42
CA TYR A 91 -16.69 -9.16 7.60
C TYR A 91 -17.03 -9.96 8.87
N GLU A 92 -16.24 -9.75 9.92
CA GLU A 92 -16.32 -10.38 11.22
C GLU A 92 -16.37 -9.28 12.29
N ALA A 93 -17.52 -9.16 12.97
CA ALA A 93 -17.69 -8.17 14.03
C ALA A 93 -16.70 -8.44 15.18
N GLY A 94 -16.01 -7.39 15.63
CA GLY A 94 -15.01 -7.48 16.69
C GLY A 94 -13.64 -7.99 16.25
N PHE A 95 -13.46 -8.37 14.97
CA PHE A 95 -12.16 -8.75 14.44
C PHE A 95 -11.23 -7.52 14.33
N ARG A 96 -9.97 -7.67 14.74
CA ARG A 96 -8.98 -6.58 14.80
C ARG A 96 -8.27 -6.40 13.44
N TYR A 97 -9.02 -6.02 12.41
CA TYR A 97 -8.54 -5.97 11.03
C TYR A 97 -7.19 -5.26 10.84
N ARG A 98 -7.02 -4.08 11.42
CA ARG A 98 -5.78 -3.30 11.28
C ARG A 98 -4.57 -3.99 11.91
N ASP A 99 -4.75 -4.59 13.07
CA ASP A 99 -3.66 -5.28 13.78
C ASP A 99 -3.27 -6.57 13.04
N GLU A 100 -4.25 -7.34 12.60
CA GLU A 100 -4.06 -8.57 11.84
C GLU A 100 -3.43 -8.30 10.47
N ALA A 101 -3.79 -7.19 9.83
CA ALA A 101 -3.13 -6.74 8.61
C ALA A 101 -1.67 -6.41 8.84
N ARG A 102 -1.36 -5.67 9.92
CA ARG A 102 0.03 -5.33 10.27
C ARG A 102 0.86 -6.56 10.62
N GLU A 103 0.27 -7.56 11.28
CA GLU A 103 0.97 -8.81 11.58
C GLU A 103 1.27 -9.58 10.29
N ALA A 104 0.30 -9.69 9.37
CA ALA A 104 0.51 -10.29 8.06
C ALA A 104 1.58 -9.55 7.24
N LEU A 105 1.60 -8.21 7.26
CA LEU A 105 2.62 -7.41 6.57
C LEU A 105 4.01 -7.55 7.21
N GLN A 106 4.11 -7.62 8.54
CA GLN A 106 5.37 -7.90 9.22
C GLN A 106 5.94 -9.26 8.83
N GLN A 107 5.07 -10.27 8.73
CA GLN A 107 5.45 -11.60 8.25
C GLN A 107 5.89 -11.55 6.77
N ALA A 108 5.15 -10.86 5.91
CA ALA A 108 5.52 -10.69 4.50
C ALA A 108 6.87 -9.99 4.35
N TYR A 109 7.13 -8.96 5.19
CA TYR A 109 8.41 -8.27 5.24
C TYR A 109 9.56 -9.20 5.64
N ALA A 110 9.37 -9.99 6.71
CA ALA A 110 10.37 -10.95 7.16
C ALA A 110 10.71 -11.98 6.08
N LEU A 111 9.74 -12.31 5.22
CA LEU A 111 9.86 -13.25 4.10
C LEU A 111 10.28 -12.61 2.76
N GLY A 112 10.61 -11.31 2.74
CA GLY A 112 11.24 -10.66 1.58
C GLY A 112 10.43 -9.57 0.89
N ASN A 113 9.18 -9.31 1.28
CA ASN A 113 8.41 -8.18 0.73
C ASN A 113 8.79 -6.87 1.46
N MET A 114 9.80 -6.18 0.93
CA MET A 114 10.28 -4.93 1.53
C MET A 114 9.23 -3.81 1.51
N HIS A 115 8.35 -3.80 0.50
CA HIS A 115 7.26 -2.83 0.37
C HIS A 115 6.24 -2.92 1.53
N ALA A 116 6.12 -4.08 2.18
CA ALA A 116 5.21 -4.24 3.31
C ALA A 116 5.47 -3.25 4.46
N ALA A 117 6.70 -2.76 4.66
CA ALA A 117 6.99 -1.72 5.64
C ALA A 117 6.30 -0.38 5.30
N ALA A 118 6.20 -0.03 4.02
CA ALA A 118 5.49 1.17 3.57
C ALA A 118 3.97 1.01 3.76
N MET A 119 3.42 -0.17 3.49
CA MET A 119 1.99 -0.44 3.75
C MET A 119 1.64 -0.34 5.24
N ILE A 120 2.53 -0.81 6.13
CA ILE A 120 2.36 -0.63 7.58
C ILE A 120 2.40 0.87 7.94
N SER A 121 3.37 1.61 7.39
CA SER A 121 3.45 3.07 7.57
C SER A 121 2.14 3.77 7.17
N GLU A 122 1.59 3.42 6.01
CA GLU A 122 0.34 4.00 5.51
C GLU A 122 -0.84 3.64 6.42
N SER A 123 -0.92 2.39 6.91
CA SER A 123 -1.96 1.98 7.85
C SER A 123 -1.99 2.88 9.09
N TYR A 124 -0.83 3.22 9.69
CA TYR A 124 -0.77 4.11 10.85
C TYR A 124 -1.17 5.56 10.53
N LEU A 125 -0.96 6.05 9.30
CA LEU A 125 -1.46 7.37 8.90
C LEU A 125 -2.99 7.41 8.85
N LEU A 126 -3.62 6.35 8.34
CA LEU A 126 -5.08 6.24 8.32
C LEU A 126 -5.65 6.28 9.75
N GLU A 127 -4.88 5.78 10.72
CA GLU A 127 -5.22 5.79 12.15
C GLU A 127 -4.81 7.07 12.89
N LYS A 128 -4.31 8.10 12.19
CA LYS A 128 -3.83 9.35 12.81
C LYS A 128 -2.72 9.13 13.85
N GLN A 129 -1.85 8.16 13.58
CA GLN A 129 -0.66 7.85 14.38
C GLN A 129 0.62 8.20 13.59
N PRO A 130 0.92 9.49 13.39
CA PRO A 130 2.00 9.92 12.50
C PRO A 130 3.40 9.55 12.99
N LEU A 131 3.59 9.35 14.30
CA LEU A 131 4.88 8.90 14.87
C LEU A 131 5.19 7.45 14.50
N GLU A 132 4.23 6.54 14.67
CA GLU A 132 4.38 5.14 14.27
C GLU A 132 4.51 5.03 12.75
N ALA A 133 3.72 5.81 12.01
CA ALA A 133 3.87 5.89 10.56
C ALA A 133 5.28 6.35 10.16
N ALA A 134 5.81 7.40 10.79
CA ALA A 134 7.16 7.88 10.52
C ALA A 134 8.24 6.83 10.85
N ALA A 135 8.06 6.05 11.92
CA ALA A 135 8.98 4.97 12.26
C ALA A 135 9.01 3.89 11.18
N TRP A 136 7.83 3.41 10.76
CA TRP A 136 7.72 2.41 9.67
C TRP A 136 8.17 2.95 8.32
N ASN A 137 8.01 4.25 8.06
CA ASN A 137 8.55 4.90 6.88
C ASN A 137 10.09 4.83 6.83
N GLN A 138 10.75 5.04 7.96
CA GLN A 138 12.21 4.88 8.05
C GLN A 138 12.62 3.42 7.79
N VAL A 139 11.85 2.44 8.26
CA VAL A 139 12.07 1.02 7.92
C VAL A 139 12.00 0.85 6.40
N ALA A 140 10.91 1.28 5.76
CA ALA A 140 10.73 1.13 4.31
C ALA A 140 11.88 1.76 3.50
N ARG A 141 12.32 2.97 3.91
CA ARG A 141 13.45 3.67 3.27
C ARG A 141 14.76 2.89 3.37
N ARG A 142 15.05 2.32 4.55
CA ARG A 142 16.26 1.50 4.79
C ARG A 142 16.22 0.17 4.04
N SER A 143 15.03 -0.32 3.70
CA SER A 143 14.80 -1.53 2.91
C SER A 143 14.85 -1.29 1.40
N GLY A 144 15.09 -0.05 0.96
CA GLY A 144 15.21 0.32 -0.45
C GLY A 144 13.89 0.71 -1.13
N ASP A 145 12.79 0.85 -0.38
CA ASP A 145 11.54 1.39 -0.89
C ASP A 145 11.53 2.93 -0.84
N ALA A 146 12.32 3.54 -1.71
CA ALA A 146 12.40 5.00 -1.81
C ALA A 146 11.09 5.62 -2.34
N LEU A 147 10.36 4.92 -3.21
CA LEU A 147 9.17 5.47 -3.86
C LEU A 147 8.08 5.79 -2.84
N SER A 148 7.70 4.80 -2.02
CA SER A 148 6.70 5.04 -0.98
C SER A 148 7.27 5.88 0.16
N ALA A 149 8.57 5.74 0.46
CA ALA A 149 9.19 6.54 1.51
C ALA A 149 9.14 8.04 1.21
N ASP A 150 9.51 8.45 0.00
CA ASP A 150 9.57 9.86 -0.41
C ASP A 150 8.19 10.50 -0.53
N TRP A 151 7.16 9.72 -0.87
CA TRP A 151 5.78 10.21 -0.86
C TRP A 151 5.34 10.60 0.56
N PHE A 152 5.63 9.76 1.55
CA PHE A 152 5.24 10.00 2.95
C PHE A 152 5.81 11.30 3.51
N LEU A 153 7.06 11.64 3.16
CA LEU A 153 7.72 12.88 3.60
C LEU A 153 7.01 14.16 3.14
N LYS A 154 6.14 14.06 2.13
CA LYS A 154 5.34 15.16 1.59
C LYS A 154 3.96 15.28 2.26
N THR A 155 3.59 14.33 3.13
CA THR A 155 2.30 14.37 3.83
C THR A 155 2.26 15.49 4.87
N LYS A 156 1.09 16.09 5.07
CA LYS A 156 0.89 17.14 6.10
C LYS A 156 1.17 16.58 7.50
N ASP A 157 0.78 15.34 7.75
CA ASP A 157 0.98 14.65 9.03
C ASP A 157 2.46 14.53 9.37
N TYR A 158 3.32 14.17 8.40
CA TYR A 158 4.77 14.14 8.63
C TYR A 158 5.40 15.53 8.76
N GLN A 159 4.97 16.49 7.92
CA GLN A 159 5.46 17.87 7.96
C GLN A 159 5.17 18.55 9.30
N ALA A 160 4.08 18.17 9.96
CA ALA A 160 3.70 18.66 11.28
C ALA A 160 4.53 18.08 12.44
N LEU A 161 5.34 17.02 12.21
CA LEU A 161 6.19 16.45 13.25
C LEU A 161 7.35 17.38 13.60
N THR A 162 7.61 17.53 14.91
CA THR A 162 8.79 18.22 15.41
C THR A 162 10.06 17.40 15.17
N ASP A 163 11.23 18.03 15.28
CA ASP A 163 12.50 17.31 15.11
C ASP A 163 12.72 16.27 16.21
N GLN A 164 12.29 16.54 17.44
CA GLN A 164 12.31 15.55 18.53
C GLN A 164 11.44 14.34 18.20
N GLN A 165 10.26 14.55 17.64
CA GLN A 165 9.35 13.49 17.21
C GLN A 165 9.94 12.65 16.07
N LYS A 166 10.58 13.30 15.08
CA LYS A 166 11.29 12.61 13.99
C LYS A 166 12.47 11.78 14.53
N ALA A 167 13.23 12.31 15.48
CA ALA A 167 14.31 11.58 16.15
C ALA A 167 13.78 10.37 16.93
N GLY A 168 12.67 10.52 17.65
CA GLY A 168 12.00 9.41 18.34
C GLY A 168 11.50 8.33 17.38
N ALA A 169 10.92 8.72 16.24
CA ALA A 169 10.51 7.79 15.19
C ALA A 169 11.70 7.03 14.60
N ALA A 170 12.86 7.67 14.44
CA ALA A 170 14.09 7.00 13.99
C ALA A 170 14.59 5.95 14.99
N GLN A 171 14.58 6.26 16.30
CA GLN A 171 14.91 5.29 17.36
C GLN A 171 13.92 4.13 17.38
N ARG A 172 12.62 4.42 17.22
CA ARG A 172 11.58 3.40 17.11
C ARG A 172 11.80 2.50 15.90
N ALA A 173 12.21 3.06 14.76
CA ALA A 173 12.55 2.28 13.57
C ALA A 173 13.72 1.31 13.81
N ASP A 174 14.73 1.70 14.58
CA ASP A 174 15.84 0.81 14.95
C ASP A 174 15.33 -0.41 15.74
N GLN A 175 14.44 -0.19 16.71
CA GLN A 175 13.82 -1.26 17.49
C GLN A 175 12.94 -2.17 16.62
N LEU A 176 12.17 -1.58 15.70
CA LEU A 176 11.34 -2.33 14.75
C LEU A 176 12.21 -3.23 13.88
N MET A 177 13.29 -2.71 13.30
CA MET A 177 14.21 -3.52 12.48
C MET A 177 14.85 -4.66 13.27
N GLN A 178 15.25 -4.43 14.52
CA GLN A 178 15.75 -5.50 15.39
C GLN A 178 14.69 -6.58 15.64
N SER A 179 13.44 -6.19 15.88
CA SER A 179 12.34 -7.14 16.07
C SER A 179 12.04 -7.95 14.80
N LEU A 180 12.07 -7.31 13.63
CA LEU A 180 11.85 -7.95 12.33
C LEU A 180 12.97 -8.92 11.97
N ALA A 181 14.22 -8.59 12.31
CA ALA A 181 15.36 -9.49 12.10
C ALA A 181 15.21 -10.81 12.87
N ARG A 182 14.61 -10.78 14.07
CA ARG A 182 14.34 -11.99 14.88
C ARG A 182 13.20 -12.85 14.34
N ARG A 183 12.34 -12.30 13.48
CA ARG A 183 11.20 -13.00 12.86
C ARG A 183 11.57 -13.70 11.56
N LYS A 184 12.74 -13.43 10.99
CA LYS A 184 13.18 -14.09 9.76
C LYS A 184 13.37 -15.59 10.02
N PRO A 185 12.83 -16.47 9.16
CA PRO A 185 13.14 -17.88 9.26
C PRO A 185 14.65 -18.09 9.12
N ALA A 186 15.19 -19.03 9.90
CA ALA A 186 16.60 -19.40 9.91
C ALA A 186 17.05 -20.03 8.59
#